data_AF-A0A7C1DPJ3-F1
#
_entry.id   AF-A0A7C1DPJ3-F1
#
_cell.length_a   1.000
_cell.length_b   1.000
_cell.length_c   1.000
_cell.angle_alpha   90.00
_cell.angle_beta   90.00
_cell.angle_gamma   90.00
#
_symmetry.space_group_name_H-M   'P 1'
#
loop_
_entity.id
_entity.type
_entity.pdbx_description
1 polymer ?
#
loop_
_entity_poly.entity_id
_entity_poly.type
_entity_poly.pdbx_seq_one_letter_code
_entity_poly.pdbx_strand_id
1 'polypeptide(L)'
;MSRTQASIESMTNEDLARFVVDLFHRIAVHHGLWFTEIIHQMGMEKALTVMEEAYSRSYDVQMKRLGKFFGFEMDGGVPGPLAAMPRESLVALTEEIAKNWLANDGLWFQAVEFDSGMFDAKRCNDSCWARFSPFEAWSIKRFLGLPKAGGLDALKAALDHRLYARINRQSIAEETEDSFVFMMNEC
;
A
#
# COMPACT_ATOMS: atom_id res chain seq x y z
N MET A 1 -40.64 5.95 -15.79
CA MET A 1 -40.09 4.63 -16.18
C MET A 1 -39.45 4.03 -14.95
N SER A 2 -40.05 2.97 -14.40
CA SER A 2 -39.52 2.29 -13.22
C SER A 2 -38.20 1.60 -13.60
N ARG A 3 -37.07 2.09 -13.07
CA ARG A 3 -35.85 1.28 -13.05
C ARG A 3 -36.12 0.15 -12.08
N THR A 4 -36.45 -1.03 -12.59
CA THR A 4 -36.35 -2.26 -11.80
C THR A 4 -34.94 -2.27 -11.21
N GLN A 5 -34.82 -2.16 -9.90
CA GLN A 5 -33.52 -2.26 -9.22
C GLN A 5 -32.97 -3.65 -9.57
N ALA A 6 -31.88 -3.70 -10.32
CA ALA A 6 -31.17 -4.95 -10.58
C ALA A 6 -30.71 -5.50 -9.22
N SER A 7 -31.23 -6.65 -8.82
CA SER A 7 -30.76 -7.35 -7.62
C SER A 7 -29.45 -8.06 -7.96
N ILE A 8 -28.60 -8.30 -6.96
CA ILE A 8 -27.31 -9.01 -7.15
C ILE A 8 -27.57 -10.37 -7.78
N GLU A 9 -28.64 -11.04 -7.37
CA GLU A 9 -29.05 -12.37 -7.84
C GLU A 9 -29.49 -12.38 -9.32
N SER A 10 -29.78 -11.21 -9.90
CA SER A 10 -30.17 -11.07 -11.30
C SER A 10 -29.01 -10.73 -12.24
N MET A 11 -27.80 -10.52 -11.71
CA MET A 11 -26.62 -10.15 -12.48
C MET A 11 -26.04 -11.35 -13.25
N THR A 12 -25.35 -11.07 -14.37
CA THR A 12 -24.57 -12.09 -15.06
C THR A 12 -23.36 -12.49 -14.23
N ASN A 13 -22.77 -13.66 -14.50
CA ASN A 13 -21.53 -14.08 -13.83
C ASN A 13 -20.39 -13.09 -14.02
N GLU A 14 -20.29 -12.46 -15.20
CA GLU A 14 -19.27 -11.45 -15.46
C GLU A 14 -19.48 -10.20 -14.61
N ASP A 15 -20.72 -9.71 -14.54
CA ASP A 15 -21.05 -8.53 -13.73
C ASP A 15 -20.86 -8.81 -12.23
N LEU A 16 -21.21 -10.01 -11.75
CA LEU A 16 -20.95 -10.44 -10.39
C LEU A 16 -19.45 -10.48 -10.09
N ALA A 17 -18.64 -11.00 -11.01
CA ALA A 17 -17.18 -11.03 -10.83
C ALA A 17 -16.60 -9.60 -10.78
N ARG A 18 -17.04 -8.70 -11.66
CA ARG A 18 -16.67 -7.27 -11.62
C ARG A 18 -17.10 -6.61 -10.32
N PHE A 19 -18.30 -6.93 -9.84
CA PHE A 19 -18.82 -6.42 -8.57
C PHE A 19 -17.98 -6.90 -7.38
N VAL A 20 -17.54 -8.16 -7.35
CA VAL A 20 -16.63 -8.66 -6.30
C VAL A 20 -15.32 -7.87 -6.26
N VAL A 21 -14.70 -7.59 -7.42
CA VAL A 21 -13.48 -6.77 -7.49
C VAL A 21 -13.74 -5.34 -6.99
N ASP A 22 -14.87 -4.75 -7.37
CA ASP A 22 -15.28 -3.43 -6.89
C ASP A 22 -15.48 -3.39 -5.37
N LEU A 23 -15.99 -4.45 -4.75
CA LEU A 23 -16.09 -4.52 -3.28
C LEU A 23 -14.71 -4.46 -2.60
N PHE A 24 -13.68 -5.08 -3.16
CA PHE A 24 -12.31 -4.94 -2.64
C PHE A 24 -11.78 -3.51 -2.78
N HIS A 25 -12.06 -2.85 -3.91
CA HIS A 25 -11.72 -1.44 -4.10
C HIS A 25 -12.37 -0.55 -3.02
N ARG A 26 -13.67 -0.74 -2.75
CA ARG A 26 -14.38 0.00 -1.69
C ARG A 26 -13.78 -0.23 -0.31
N ILE A 27 -13.34 -1.45 -0.01
CA ILE A 27 -12.64 -1.75 1.25
C ILE A 27 -11.33 -0.96 1.34
N ALA A 28 -10.52 -0.95 0.27
CA ALA A 28 -9.26 -0.21 0.25
C ALA A 28 -9.47 1.31 0.44
N VAL A 29 -10.43 1.90 -0.28
CA VAL A 29 -10.78 3.31 -0.12
C VAL A 29 -11.27 3.60 1.30
N HIS A 30 -12.20 2.81 1.83
CA HIS A 30 -12.75 3.00 3.17
C HIS A 30 -11.67 2.90 4.25
N HIS A 31 -10.72 1.97 4.11
CA HIS A 31 -9.59 1.84 5.02
C HIS A 31 -8.68 3.09 4.98
N GLY A 32 -8.40 3.61 3.79
CA GLY A 32 -7.65 4.86 3.62
C GLY A 32 -8.37 6.10 4.16
N LEU A 33 -9.71 6.16 4.01
CA LEU A 33 -10.54 7.23 4.57
C LEU A 33 -10.50 7.23 6.09
N TRP A 34 -10.66 6.07 6.74
CA TRP A 34 -10.50 5.96 8.20
C TRP A 34 -9.15 6.48 8.66
N PHE A 35 -8.07 6.03 8.01
CA PHE A 35 -6.73 6.49 8.37
C PHE A 35 -6.57 8.01 8.22
N THR A 36 -7.06 8.56 7.10
CA THR A 36 -7.01 10.00 6.83
C THR A 36 -7.83 10.80 7.86
N GLU A 37 -8.98 10.30 8.27
CA GLU A 37 -9.82 10.96 9.28
C GLU A 37 -9.13 10.96 10.66
N ILE A 38 -8.49 9.87 11.05
CA ILE A 38 -7.71 9.86 12.31
C ILE A 38 -6.51 10.80 12.23
N ILE A 39 -5.83 10.89 11.08
CA ILE A 39 -4.78 11.91 10.87
C ILE A 39 -5.37 13.32 11.09
N HIS A 40 -6.54 13.60 10.52
CA HIS A 40 -7.19 14.91 10.61
C HIS A 40 -7.63 15.26 12.04
N GLN A 41 -8.26 14.33 12.75
CA GLN A 41 -8.85 14.56 14.07
C GLN A 41 -7.87 14.42 15.23
N MET A 42 -6.88 13.53 15.09
CA MET A 42 -6.03 13.08 16.21
C MET A 42 -4.53 13.16 15.92
N GLY A 43 -4.14 13.54 14.70
CA GLY A 43 -2.76 13.66 14.27
C GLY A 43 -2.11 12.34 13.83
N MET A 44 -1.01 12.47 13.08
CA MET A 44 -0.31 11.35 12.43
C MET A 44 0.20 10.30 13.43
N GLU A 45 0.81 10.72 14.55
CA GLU A 45 1.36 9.78 15.53
C GLU A 45 0.27 8.84 16.07
N LYS A 46 -0.86 9.41 16.49
CA LYS A 46 -2.01 8.64 16.96
C LYS A 46 -2.59 7.76 15.85
N ALA A 47 -2.67 8.28 14.62
CA ALA A 47 -3.16 7.52 13.48
C ALA A 47 -2.32 6.25 13.23
N LEU A 48 -0.99 6.34 13.30
CA LEU A 48 -0.10 5.19 13.12
C LEU A 48 -0.25 4.15 14.25
N THR A 49 -0.43 4.58 15.50
CA THR A 49 -0.71 3.66 16.61
C THR A 49 -2.04 2.92 16.41
N VAL A 50 -3.09 3.64 16.01
CA VAL A 50 -4.41 3.03 15.77
C VAL A 50 -4.38 2.12 14.53
N MET A 51 -3.63 2.52 13.50
CA MET A 51 -3.41 1.71 12.29
C MET A 51 -2.81 0.35 12.64
N GLU A 52 -1.86 0.27 13.57
CA GLU A 52 -1.28 -1.03 14.00
C GLU A 52 -2.33 -2.01 14.51
N GLU A 53 -3.22 -1.54 15.39
CA GLU A 53 -4.28 -2.35 15.98
C GLU A 53 -5.36 -2.71 14.94
N ALA A 54 -5.78 -1.74 14.12
CA ALA A 54 -6.81 -1.93 13.12
C ALA A 54 -6.34 -2.85 11.98
N TYR A 55 -5.14 -2.63 11.43
CA TYR A 55 -4.60 -3.40 10.33
C TYR A 55 -4.37 -4.86 10.71
N SER A 56 -3.66 -5.12 11.82
CA SER A 56 -3.32 -6.49 12.25
C SER A 56 -4.58 -7.36 12.44
N ARG A 57 -5.58 -6.83 13.15
CA ARG A 57 -6.83 -7.55 13.40
C ARG A 57 -7.69 -7.69 12.15
N SER A 58 -7.80 -6.63 11.35
CA SER A 58 -8.65 -6.66 10.15
C SER A 58 -8.07 -7.58 9.07
N TYR A 59 -6.74 -7.63 8.92
CA TYR A 59 -6.06 -8.53 8.01
C TYR A 59 -6.34 -10.00 8.37
N ASP A 60 -6.15 -10.39 9.63
CA ASP A 60 -6.40 -11.76 10.08
C ASP A 60 -7.85 -12.20 9.86
N VAL A 61 -8.80 -11.33 10.18
CA VAL A 61 -10.23 -11.62 10.00
C VAL A 61 -10.57 -11.77 8.52
N GLN A 62 -10.08 -10.88 7.66
CA GLN A 62 -10.33 -10.93 6.22
C GLN A 62 -9.71 -12.17 5.59
N MET A 63 -8.43 -12.43 5.86
CA MET A 63 -7.73 -13.57 5.26
C MET A 63 -8.29 -14.91 5.71
N LYS A 64 -8.70 -15.07 6.98
CA LYS A 64 -9.38 -16.29 7.44
C LYS A 64 -10.71 -16.52 6.72
N ARG A 65 -11.49 -15.46 6.48
CA ARG A 65 -12.77 -15.56 5.76
C ARG A 65 -12.55 -15.90 4.28
N LEU A 66 -11.60 -15.23 3.63
CA LEU A 66 -11.26 -15.50 2.24
C LEU A 66 -10.65 -16.90 2.06
N GLY A 67 -9.78 -17.33 2.98
CA GLY A 67 -9.20 -18.67 2.99
C GLY A 67 -10.26 -19.75 3.09
N LYS A 68 -11.24 -19.58 3.99
CA LYS A 68 -12.40 -20.48 4.07
C LYS A 68 -13.21 -20.51 2.77
N PHE A 69 -13.41 -19.36 2.13
CA PHE A 69 -14.20 -19.26 0.90
C PHE A 69 -13.48 -19.86 -0.32
N PHE A 70 -12.20 -19.53 -0.51
CA PHE A 70 -11.39 -19.96 -1.65
C PHE A 70 -10.67 -21.30 -1.45
N GLY A 71 -10.74 -21.88 -0.25
CA GLY A 71 -10.15 -23.19 0.05
C GLY A 71 -8.64 -23.17 0.25
N PHE A 72 -8.09 -22.06 0.76
CA PHE A 72 -6.67 -21.99 1.14
C PHE A 72 -6.49 -21.86 2.65
N GLU A 73 -5.41 -22.45 3.16
CA GLU A 73 -5.00 -22.31 4.55
C GLU A 73 -4.07 -21.10 4.74
N MET A 74 -3.93 -20.65 5.98
CA MET A 74 -2.96 -19.62 6.36
C MET A 74 -1.72 -20.29 6.96
N ASP A 75 -0.53 -19.94 6.46
CA ASP A 75 0.75 -20.41 6.97
C ASP A 75 1.57 -19.22 7.47
N GLY A 76 2.03 -19.23 8.71
CA GLY A 76 2.83 -18.14 9.28
C GLY A 76 2.17 -16.75 9.23
N GLY A 77 0.84 -16.67 9.12
CA GLY A 77 0.11 -15.40 8.96
C GLY A 77 -0.01 -14.89 7.52
N VAL A 78 0.39 -15.68 6.51
CA VAL A 78 0.20 -15.36 5.08
C VAL A 78 -0.63 -16.45 4.38
N PRO A 79 -1.28 -16.17 3.24
CA PRO A 79 -1.97 -17.20 2.47
C PRO A 79 -1.01 -18.32 2.04
N GLY A 80 -1.37 -19.58 2.28
CA GLY A 80 -0.56 -20.75 1.92
C GLY A 80 -0.10 -20.77 0.45
N PRO A 81 -0.94 -20.40 -0.54
CA PRO A 81 -0.51 -20.28 -1.92
C PRO A 81 0.63 -19.28 -2.11
N LEU A 82 0.66 -18.18 -1.36
CA LEU A 82 1.75 -17.19 -1.39
C LEU A 82 3.00 -17.74 -0.70
N ALA A 83 2.85 -18.40 0.45
CA ALA A 83 3.95 -19.02 1.19
C ALA A 83 4.68 -20.11 0.38
N ALA A 84 3.94 -20.84 -0.46
CA ALA A 84 4.47 -21.90 -1.30
C ALA A 84 5.09 -21.42 -2.62
N MET A 85 5.06 -20.11 -2.92
CA MET A 85 5.65 -19.59 -4.15
C MET A 85 7.19 -19.70 -4.14
N PRO A 86 7.82 -19.97 -5.29
CA PRO A 86 9.27 -19.87 -5.42
C PRO A 86 9.78 -18.47 -5.07
N ARG A 87 11.00 -18.39 -4.53
CA ARG A 87 11.60 -17.14 -4.07
C ARG A 87 11.64 -16.09 -5.18
N GLU A 88 12.07 -16.48 -6.37
CA GLU A 88 12.15 -15.63 -7.55
C GLU A 88 10.77 -15.06 -7.94
N SER A 89 9.71 -15.85 -7.81
CA SER A 89 8.34 -15.42 -8.08
C SER A 89 7.84 -14.43 -7.03
N LEU A 90 8.20 -14.62 -5.75
CA LEU A 90 7.89 -13.65 -4.70
C LEU A 90 8.60 -12.31 -4.94
N VAL A 91 9.89 -12.35 -5.31
CA VAL A 91 10.67 -11.14 -5.63
C VAL A 91 10.06 -10.42 -6.83
N ALA A 92 9.78 -11.13 -7.92
CA ALA A 92 9.13 -10.54 -9.10
C ALA A 92 7.75 -9.95 -8.76
N LEU A 93 6.95 -10.62 -7.92
CA LEU A 93 5.66 -10.13 -7.49
C LEU A 93 5.77 -8.79 -6.73
N THR A 94 6.83 -8.58 -5.93
CA THR A 94 7.03 -7.28 -5.26
C THR A 94 7.24 -6.14 -6.26
N GLU A 95 7.93 -6.42 -7.38
CA GLU A 95 8.17 -5.43 -8.44
C GLU A 95 6.88 -5.10 -9.17
N GLU A 96 6.08 -6.11 -9.53
CA GLU A 96 4.78 -5.89 -10.18
C GLU A 96 3.81 -5.12 -9.28
N ILE A 97 3.79 -5.39 -7.98
CA ILE A 97 2.98 -4.63 -7.01
C ILE A 97 3.47 -3.17 -6.94
N ALA A 98 4.77 -2.93 -6.91
CA ALA A 98 5.32 -1.57 -6.88
C ALA A 98 5.03 -0.80 -8.18
N LYS A 99 5.12 -1.44 -9.36
CA LYS A 99 4.71 -0.85 -10.64
C LYS A 99 3.23 -0.49 -10.66
N ASN A 100 2.37 -1.39 -10.17
CA ASN A 100 0.93 -1.12 -10.06
C ASN A 100 0.62 0.07 -9.15
N TRP A 101 1.34 0.18 -8.03
CA TRP A 101 1.22 1.34 -7.15
C TRP A 101 1.63 2.64 -7.86
N LEU A 102 2.75 2.66 -8.57
CA LEU A 102 3.20 3.84 -9.32
C LEU A 102 2.21 4.23 -10.41
N ALA A 103 1.68 3.24 -11.15
CA ALA A 103 0.66 3.48 -12.16
C ALA A 103 -0.61 4.11 -11.55
N ASN A 104 -1.05 3.62 -10.39
CA ASN A 104 -2.20 4.19 -9.68
C ASN A 104 -1.95 5.63 -9.25
N ASP A 105 -0.76 5.96 -8.74
CA ASP A 105 -0.40 7.33 -8.35
C ASP A 105 -0.49 8.29 -9.56
N GLY A 106 0.06 7.86 -10.70
CA GLY A 106 -0.03 8.62 -11.96
C GLY A 106 -1.47 8.76 -12.49
N LEU A 107 -2.29 7.71 -12.40
CA LEU A 107 -3.70 7.76 -12.81
C LEU A 107 -4.51 8.73 -11.95
N TRP A 108 -4.27 8.76 -10.63
CA TRP A 108 -4.90 9.76 -9.75
C TRP A 108 -4.46 11.18 -10.08
N PHE A 109 -3.15 11.37 -10.31
CA PHE A 109 -2.61 12.67 -10.70
C PHE A 109 -3.29 13.18 -11.98
N GLN A 110 -3.31 12.34 -13.02
CA GLN A 110 -3.91 12.67 -14.32
C GLN A 110 -5.42 12.92 -14.21
N ALA A 111 -6.14 12.14 -13.41
CA ALA A 111 -7.57 12.34 -13.21
C ALA A 111 -7.86 13.74 -12.62
N VAL A 112 -7.10 14.17 -11.62
CA VAL A 112 -7.24 15.52 -11.03
C VAL A 112 -6.74 16.59 -11.99
N GLU A 113 -5.64 16.35 -12.72
CA GLU A 113 -5.10 17.30 -13.69
C GLU A 113 -6.09 17.57 -14.82
N PHE A 114 -6.71 16.54 -15.38
CA PHE A 114 -7.66 16.69 -16.47
C PHE A 114 -8.99 17.31 -16.04
N ASP A 115 -9.39 17.11 -14.78
CA ASP A 115 -10.63 17.68 -14.23
C ASP A 115 -10.46 19.12 -13.71
N SER A 116 -9.39 19.36 -12.93
CA SER A 116 -9.20 20.57 -12.11
C SER A 116 -7.89 21.32 -12.39
N GLY A 117 -7.01 20.77 -13.24
CA GLY A 117 -5.77 21.41 -13.68
C GLY A 117 -4.53 21.07 -12.83
N MET A 118 -3.36 21.40 -13.39
CA MET A 118 -2.04 21.03 -12.85
C MET A 118 -1.81 21.47 -11.40
N PHE A 119 -2.23 22.68 -11.01
CA PHE A 119 -2.02 23.18 -9.66
C PHE A 119 -2.73 22.34 -8.60
N ASP A 120 -3.97 21.93 -8.88
CA ASP A 120 -4.76 21.12 -7.96
C ASP A 120 -4.22 19.68 -7.93
N ALA A 121 -3.83 19.12 -9.09
CA ALA A 121 -3.17 17.81 -9.16
C ALA A 121 -1.89 17.76 -8.31
N LYS A 122 -1.01 18.75 -8.46
CA LYS A 122 0.22 18.86 -7.66
C LYS A 122 -0.09 19.03 -6.16
N ARG A 123 -1.03 19.91 -5.79
CA ARG A 123 -1.39 20.13 -4.39
C ARG A 123 -1.92 18.85 -3.74
N CYS A 124 -2.80 18.12 -4.43
CA CYS A 124 -3.34 16.85 -3.98
C CYS A 124 -2.24 15.78 -3.85
N ASN A 125 -1.37 15.65 -4.85
CA ASN A 125 -0.21 14.77 -4.83
C ASN A 125 0.71 15.05 -3.63
N ASP A 126 1.17 16.29 -3.49
CA ASP A 126 2.11 16.66 -2.43
C ASP A 126 1.50 16.42 -1.04
N SER A 127 0.20 16.68 -0.88
CA SER A 127 -0.54 16.42 0.37
C SER A 127 -0.71 14.92 0.65
N CYS A 128 -0.90 14.11 -0.39
CA CYS A 128 -0.95 12.65 -0.30
C CYS A 128 0.41 12.11 0.17
N TRP A 129 1.48 12.53 -0.49
CA TRP A 129 2.86 12.14 -0.18
C TRP A 129 3.29 12.54 1.24
N ALA A 130 2.90 13.72 1.71
CA ALA A 130 3.14 14.15 3.08
C ALA A 130 2.53 13.21 4.15
N ARG A 131 1.47 12.45 3.79
CA ARG A 131 0.83 11.46 4.66
C ARG A 131 1.34 10.04 4.41
N PHE A 132 1.59 9.70 3.15
CA PHE A 132 2.04 8.37 2.76
C PHE A 132 3.48 8.09 3.20
N SER A 133 4.41 9.04 3.08
CA SER A 133 5.81 8.80 3.45
C SER A 133 6.01 8.44 4.93
N PRO A 134 5.38 9.12 5.91
CA PRO A 134 5.41 8.68 7.30
C PRO A 134 4.79 7.29 7.52
N PHE A 135 3.70 6.96 6.82
CA PHE A 135 3.07 5.64 6.89
C PHE A 135 3.99 4.55 6.31
N GLU A 136 4.60 4.78 5.14
CA GLU A 136 5.55 3.84 4.52
C GLU A 136 6.73 3.59 5.46
N ALA A 137 7.33 4.65 6.01
CA ALA A 137 8.41 4.53 6.98
C ALA A 137 7.99 3.74 8.23
N TRP A 138 6.81 4.02 8.79
CA TRP A 138 6.27 3.25 9.91
C TRP A 138 6.08 1.77 9.56
N SER A 139 5.50 1.47 8.39
CA SER A 139 5.23 0.12 7.92
C SER A 139 6.53 -0.68 7.76
N ILE A 140 7.55 -0.09 7.13
CA ILE A 140 8.87 -0.69 6.95
C ILE A 140 9.56 -0.95 8.29
N LYS A 141 9.55 0.03 9.20
CA LYS A 141 10.14 -0.14 10.53
C LYS A 141 9.49 -1.28 11.30
N ARG A 142 8.16 -1.39 11.26
CA ARG A 142 7.43 -2.49 11.88
C ARG A 142 7.76 -3.83 11.23
N PHE A 143 7.81 -3.90 9.90
CA PHE A 143 8.10 -5.12 9.16
C PHE A 143 9.52 -5.66 9.44
N LEU A 144 10.51 -4.76 9.49
CA LEU A 144 11.91 -5.11 9.74
C LEU A 144 12.30 -5.17 11.22
N GLY A 145 11.41 -4.74 12.14
CA GLY A 145 11.73 -4.62 13.56
C GLY A 145 12.80 -3.55 13.86
N LEU A 146 12.87 -2.47 13.06
CA LEU A 146 13.90 -1.44 13.23
C LEU A 146 13.69 -0.61 14.51
N PRO A 147 14.76 -0.30 15.25
CA PRO A 147 14.65 0.49 16.48
C PRO A 147 14.27 1.96 16.21
N LYS A 148 13.77 2.66 17.25
CA LYS A 148 13.37 4.08 17.14
C LYS A 148 14.51 4.98 16.66
N ALA A 149 15.73 4.74 17.15
CA ALA A 149 16.94 5.49 16.85
C ALA A 149 18.04 4.58 16.27
N GLY A 150 17.76 3.93 15.14
CA GLY A 150 18.66 2.93 14.53
C GLY A 150 19.81 3.48 13.69
N GLY A 151 20.02 4.80 13.68
CA GLY A 151 21.11 5.45 12.94
C GLY A 151 21.04 5.22 11.42
N LEU A 152 22.21 5.33 10.76
CA LEU A 152 22.33 5.22 9.31
C LEU A 152 22.02 3.82 8.79
N ASP A 153 22.36 2.76 9.52
CA ASP A 153 22.12 1.39 9.07
C ASP A 153 20.63 1.08 8.97
N ALA A 154 19.84 1.51 9.96
CA ALA A 154 18.38 1.41 9.89
C ALA A 154 17.81 2.27 8.75
N LEU A 155 18.40 3.43 8.49
CA LEU A 155 17.97 4.29 7.36
C LEU A 155 18.26 3.62 6.01
N LYS A 156 19.45 3.05 5.81
CA LYS A 156 19.84 2.31 4.60
C LYS A 156 18.89 1.13 4.36
N ALA A 157 18.63 0.33 5.40
CA ALA A 157 17.66 -0.75 5.34
C ALA A 157 16.26 -0.24 4.98
N ALA A 158 15.81 0.86 5.60
CA ALA A 158 14.50 1.41 5.30
C ALA A 158 14.37 1.93 3.85
N LEU A 159 15.40 2.58 3.32
CA LEU A 159 15.43 3.06 1.93
C LEU A 159 15.34 1.93 0.91
N ASP A 160 15.93 0.77 1.22
CA ASP A 160 15.88 -0.43 0.35
C ASP A 160 14.50 -1.11 0.34
N HIS A 161 13.64 -0.83 1.33
CA HIS A 161 12.32 -1.45 1.47
C HIS A 161 11.16 -0.56 1.03
N ARG A 162 11.45 0.62 0.46
CA ARG A 162 10.44 1.51 -0.12
C ARG A 162 9.87 0.92 -1.39
N LEU A 163 8.65 1.31 -1.76
CA LEU A 163 8.06 0.90 -3.05
C LEU A 163 8.93 1.34 -4.23
N TYR A 164 9.49 2.55 -4.17
CA TYR A 164 10.42 3.05 -5.18
C TYR A 164 11.68 2.20 -5.36
N ALA A 165 12.16 1.55 -4.28
CA ALA A 165 13.35 0.70 -4.36
C ALA A 165 13.13 -0.55 -5.23
N ARG A 166 11.87 -0.93 -5.48
CA ARG A 166 11.49 -2.07 -6.32
C ARG A 166 11.30 -1.73 -7.80
N ILE A 167 11.29 -0.44 -8.15
CA ILE A 167 11.09 0.02 -9.53
C ILE A 167 12.31 0.77 -10.07
N ASN A 168 13.09 1.40 -9.20
CA ASN A 168 14.22 2.22 -9.59
C ASN A 168 15.54 1.54 -9.24
N ARG A 169 16.58 1.86 -10.00
CA ARG A 169 17.96 1.49 -9.64
C ARG A 169 18.53 2.54 -8.71
N GLN A 170 18.87 2.15 -7.49
CA GLN A 170 19.42 3.04 -6.47
C GLN A 170 20.76 2.55 -5.94
N SER A 171 21.57 3.45 -5.39
CA SER A 171 22.84 3.11 -4.73
C SER A 171 23.13 4.03 -3.56
N ILE A 172 23.94 3.51 -2.63
CA ILE A 172 24.43 4.24 -1.47
C ILE A 172 25.96 4.25 -1.54
N ALA A 173 26.55 5.43 -1.41
CA ALA A 173 27.98 5.62 -1.25
C ALA A 173 28.27 6.21 0.14
N GLU A 174 29.13 5.56 0.91
CA GLU A 174 29.58 6.11 2.20
C GLU A 174 30.34 7.42 1.94
N GLU A 175 30.03 8.46 2.72
CA GLU A 175 30.69 9.75 2.63
C GLU A 175 31.55 10.01 3.87
N THR A 176 30.97 9.83 5.06
CA THR A 176 31.63 9.90 6.36
C THR A 176 31.14 8.79 7.29
N GLU A 177 31.61 8.77 8.54
CA GLU A 177 31.08 7.87 9.56
C GLU A 177 29.61 8.18 9.92
N ASP A 178 29.17 9.42 9.70
CA ASP A 178 27.85 9.93 10.07
C ASP A 178 27.00 10.42 8.87
N SER A 179 27.43 10.13 7.64
CA SER A 179 26.68 10.46 6.42
C SER A 179 26.94 9.51 5.25
N PHE A 180 25.96 9.43 4.34
CA PHE A 180 26.09 8.74 3.07
C PHE A 180 25.33 9.49 1.97
N VAL A 181 25.75 9.29 0.72
CA VAL A 181 25.05 9.79 -0.46
C VAL A 181 24.12 8.71 -0.98
N PHE A 182 22.82 9.03 -1.04
CA PHE A 182 21.80 8.20 -1.69
C PHE A 182 21.54 8.69 -3.11
N MET A 183 21.69 7.81 -4.09
CA MET A 183 21.53 8.14 -5.50
C MET A 183 20.42 7.31 -6.13
N MET A 184 19.53 7.99 -6.84
CA MET A 184 18.59 7.37 -7.77
C MET A 184 19.26 7.35 -9.14
N ASN A 185 19.77 6.18 -9.54
CA ASN A 185 20.57 6.02 -10.76
C ASN A 185 19.71 5.94 -12.01
N GLU A 186 18.58 5.22 -11.92
CA GLU A 186 17.64 5.02 -13.02
C GLU A 186 16.22 5.02 -12.45
N CYS A 187 15.32 5.79 -13.06
CA CYS A 187 13.89 5.92 -12.73
C CYS A 187 13.02 5.38 -13.87
#